data_AF-A0A7K3VTA8-F1
#
_entry.id   AF-A0A7K3VTA8-F1
#
_cell.length_a   1.000
_cell.length_b   1.000
_cell.length_c   1.000
_cell.angle_alpha   90.00
_cell.angle_beta   90.00
_cell.angle_gamma   90.00
#
_symmetry.space_group_name_H-M   'P 1'
#
loop_
_entity.id
_entity.type
_entity.pdbx_description
1 polymer ?
#
loop_
_entity_poly.entity_id
_entity_poly.type
_entity_poly.pdbx_seq_one_letter_code
_entity_poly.pdbx_strand_id
1 'polypeptide(L)'
;MPENPPVPDIACPTYNEFATRYGGAILQDLGDLQLVDGDLAMTRDFDLMLGDKPYDAMRRLLDDWRCKTPHLKVMFSLSELMIHREAEVGERLSQAEVKALSGEYRPFALSQSPAYQKAWQAHFDEEAAAQAGRDVYPACIVLMASYALSRFRDDIECSKNDWKTKGPTFGGRSVGEILVASANGVRHQDEWFKTHPPTPQQQLSRQVLTDALGAQGPHTSLAYSGGRCEEVISLLNQGNGFDGLTQSMFVFAHEIAESCRLKGN
;
A
#
# COMPACT_ATOMS: atom_id res chain seq x y z
N MET A 1 30.07 0.26 21.77
CA MET A 1 29.90 1.17 20.60
C MET A 1 28.46 0.99 20.15
N PRO A 2 27.68 2.05 19.90
CA PRO A 2 26.39 1.87 19.27
C PRO A 2 26.66 1.41 17.83
N GLU A 3 26.22 0.20 17.49
CA GLU A 3 26.15 -0.23 16.09
C GLU A 3 25.30 0.81 15.37
N ASN A 4 25.84 1.41 14.31
CA ASN A 4 25.04 2.24 13.44
C ASN A 4 23.83 1.40 13.01
N PRO A 5 22.60 1.93 13.10
CA PRO A 5 21.44 1.20 12.61
C PRO A 5 21.71 0.81 11.16
N PRO A 6 21.41 -0.44 10.77
CA PRO A 6 21.70 -0.91 9.42
C PRO A 6 21.08 0.06 8.42
N VAL A 7 21.94 0.67 7.57
CA VAL A 7 21.47 1.51 6.48
C VAL A 7 20.62 0.60 5.58
N PRO A 8 19.37 0.96 5.27
CA PRO A 8 18.53 0.15 4.41
C PRO A 8 19.23 -0.08 3.07
N ASP A 9 19.24 -1.32 2.59
CA ASP A 9 19.76 -1.62 1.27
C ASP A 9 18.87 -0.96 0.21
N ILE A 10 19.42 0.07 -0.43
CA ILE A 10 18.74 0.84 -1.48
C ILE A 10 19.12 0.34 -2.89
N ALA A 11 19.89 -0.75 -3.01
CA ALA A 11 20.25 -1.30 -4.29
C ALA A 11 19.00 -1.82 -5.03
N CYS A 12 18.88 -1.43 -6.31
CA CYS A 12 17.84 -1.97 -7.16
C CYS A 12 18.13 -3.46 -7.43
N PRO A 13 17.19 -4.38 -7.16
CA PRO A 13 17.34 -5.78 -7.52
C PRO A 13 17.59 -5.96 -9.02
N THR A 14 18.38 -6.96 -9.37
CA THR A 14 18.57 -7.29 -10.79
C THR A 14 17.26 -7.77 -11.40
N TYR A 15 17.10 -7.56 -12.72
CA TYR A 15 15.91 -8.02 -13.43
C TYR A 15 15.67 -9.52 -13.20
N ASN A 16 16.71 -10.34 -13.40
CA ASN A 16 16.61 -11.80 -13.30
C ASN A 16 16.21 -12.26 -11.89
N GLU A 17 16.82 -11.69 -10.85
CA GLU A 17 16.46 -12.01 -9.46
C GLU A 17 14.98 -11.68 -9.18
N PHE A 18 14.53 -10.51 -9.61
CA PHE A 18 13.15 -10.08 -9.39
C PHE A 18 12.15 -10.87 -10.22
N ALA A 19 12.49 -11.21 -11.46
CA ALA A 19 11.68 -12.02 -12.38
C ALA A 19 11.57 -13.47 -11.90
N THR A 20 12.66 -14.08 -11.41
CA THR A 20 12.61 -15.40 -10.79
C THR A 20 11.70 -15.41 -9.55
N ARG A 21 11.69 -14.33 -8.78
CA ARG A 21 10.90 -14.26 -7.55
C ARG A 21 9.41 -13.94 -7.78
N TYR A 22 9.12 -12.99 -8.65
CA TYR A 22 7.78 -12.40 -8.80
C TYR A 22 7.22 -12.47 -10.22
N GLY A 23 8.03 -12.75 -11.24
CA GLY A 23 7.65 -12.65 -12.64
C GLY A 23 6.63 -13.68 -13.12
N GLY A 24 6.30 -14.68 -12.29
CA GLY A 24 5.43 -15.79 -12.67
C GLY A 24 6.01 -16.62 -13.83
N ALA A 25 5.17 -17.45 -14.45
CA ALA A 25 5.58 -18.23 -15.62
C ALA A 25 5.82 -17.34 -16.85
N ILE A 26 5.03 -16.28 -17.00
CA ILE A 26 5.04 -15.41 -18.17
C ILE A 26 6.38 -14.73 -18.44
N LEU A 27 7.13 -14.36 -17.39
CA LEU A 27 8.44 -13.71 -17.53
C LEU A 27 9.64 -14.67 -17.47
N GLN A 28 9.41 -15.99 -17.45
CA GLN A 28 10.50 -16.96 -17.62
C GLN A 28 10.91 -17.11 -19.09
N ASP A 29 10.00 -16.80 -20.02
CA ASP A 29 10.28 -16.82 -21.44
C ASP A 29 11.01 -15.54 -21.87
N LEU A 30 11.91 -15.65 -22.86
CA LEU A 30 12.52 -14.48 -23.49
C LEU A 30 11.53 -13.86 -24.48
N GLY A 31 11.17 -12.60 -24.27
CA GLY A 31 10.39 -11.82 -25.23
C GLY A 31 11.24 -11.42 -26.43
N ASP A 32 10.70 -11.60 -27.63
CA ASP A 32 11.31 -11.17 -28.89
C ASP A 32 10.49 -10.03 -29.52
N LEU A 33 11.13 -9.20 -30.34
CA LEU A 33 10.47 -8.14 -31.07
C LEU A 33 9.40 -8.75 -32.01
N GLN A 34 8.18 -8.24 -31.91
CA GLN A 34 7.08 -8.69 -32.77
C GLN A 34 6.91 -7.76 -33.96
N LEU A 35 6.43 -8.33 -35.07
CA LEU A 35 5.97 -7.56 -36.23
C LEU A 35 4.43 -7.58 -36.26
N VAL A 36 3.82 -6.42 -36.47
CA VAL A 36 2.37 -6.24 -36.67
C VAL A 36 2.19 -5.45 -37.96
N ASP A 37 1.49 -6.05 -38.93
CA ASP A 37 1.24 -5.45 -40.24
C ASP A 37 2.50 -5.00 -41.02
N GLY A 38 3.64 -5.64 -40.75
CA GLY A 38 4.92 -5.34 -41.40
C GLY A 38 5.78 -4.31 -40.67
N ASP A 39 5.27 -3.69 -39.61
CA ASP A 39 5.99 -2.77 -38.73
C ASP A 39 6.36 -3.43 -37.40
N LEU A 40 7.36 -2.89 -36.70
CA LEU A 40 7.68 -3.32 -35.34
C LEU A 40 6.50 -2.99 -34.42
N ALA A 41 6.06 -3.98 -33.64
CA ALA A 41 4.98 -3.81 -32.70
C ALA A 41 5.36 -2.77 -31.64
N MET A 42 4.45 -1.82 -31.40
CA MET A 42 4.67 -0.73 -30.46
C MET A 42 3.69 -0.79 -29.29
N THR A 43 4.16 -0.39 -28.12
CA THR A 43 3.32 -0.16 -26.95
C THR A 43 2.47 1.10 -27.16
N ARG A 44 1.51 1.31 -26.25
CA ARG A 44 0.68 2.51 -26.23
C ARG A 44 1.47 3.82 -26.07
N ASP A 45 2.66 3.75 -25.48
CA ASP A 45 3.54 4.91 -25.29
C ASP A 45 4.52 5.09 -26.45
N PHE A 46 4.35 4.33 -27.53
CA PHE A 46 5.23 4.32 -28.70
C PHE A 46 6.65 3.77 -28.44
N ASP A 47 6.82 2.95 -27.40
CA ASP A 47 8.02 2.13 -27.22
C ASP A 47 7.92 0.81 -28.00
N LEU A 48 9.04 0.14 -28.29
CA LEU A 48 9.03 -1.19 -28.88
C LEU A 48 8.45 -2.22 -27.89
N MET A 49 7.49 -3.01 -28.36
CA MET A 49 6.87 -4.08 -27.58
C MET A 49 7.70 -5.36 -27.69
N LEU A 50 8.04 -5.97 -26.55
CA LEU A 50 8.69 -7.28 -26.49
C LEU A 50 7.66 -8.37 -26.26
N GLY A 51 7.69 -9.43 -27.05
CA GLY A 51 6.70 -10.51 -26.98
C GLY A 51 5.28 -10.01 -27.27
N ASP A 52 4.29 -10.68 -26.68
CA ASP A 52 2.89 -10.28 -26.77
C ASP A 52 2.52 -9.18 -25.75
N LYS A 53 1.34 -8.55 -25.91
CA LYS A 53 0.87 -7.50 -24.98
C LYS A 53 0.91 -7.95 -23.50
N PRO A 54 0.46 -9.18 -23.13
CA PRO A 54 0.57 -9.67 -21.76
C PRO A 54 1.99 -9.76 -21.23
N TYR A 55 2.94 -10.24 -22.04
CA TYR A 55 4.36 -10.29 -21.67
C TYR A 55 4.91 -8.90 -21.41
N ASP A 56 4.77 -7.99 -22.38
CA ASP A 56 5.38 -6.67 -22.29
C ASP A 56 4.80 -5.88 -21.11
N ALA A 57 3.48 -5.97 -20.88
CA ALA A 57 2.84 -5.34 -19.74
C ALA A 57 3.39 -5.88 -18.40
N MET A 58 3.55 -7.19 -18.26
CA MET A 58 4.16 -7.81 -17.07
C MET A 58 5.62 -7.39 -16.89
N ARG A 59 6.40 -7.34 -17.99
CA ARG A 59 7.81 -6.94 -17.96
C ARG A 59 7.95 -5.48 -17.53
N ARG A 60 7.13 -4.59 -18.07
CA ARG A 60 7.13 -3.16 -17.71
C ARG A 60 6.69 -2.93 -16.27
N LEU A 61 5.67 -3.67 -15.81
CA LEU A 61 5.28 -3.68 -14.39
C LEU A 61 6.45 -4.12 -13.50
N LEU A 62 7.16 -5.18 -13.89
CA LEU A 62 8.34 -5.67 -13.17
C LEU A 62 9.46 -4.63 -13.12
N ASP A 63 9.83 -4.08 -14.28
CA ASP A 63 10.91 -3.11 -14.40
C ASP A 63 10.65 -1.83 -13.59
N ASP A 64 9.42 -1.34 -13.64
CA ASP A 64 9.01 -0.17 -12.85
C ASP A 64 9.02 -0.47 -11.34
N TRP A 65 8.44 -1.61 -10.93
CA TRP A 65 8.31 -1.96 -9.52
C TRP A 65 9.65 -2.30 -8.87
N ARG A 66 10.57 -2.98 -9.56
CA ARG A 66 11.91 -3.29 -9.01
C ARG A 66 12.72 -2.02 -8.74
N CYS A 67 12.55 -0.97 -9.54
CA CYS A 67 13.24 0.31 -9.32
C CYS A 67 12.68 1.05 -8.10
N LYS A 68 11.38 0.89 -7.81
CA LYS A 68 10.72 1.50 -6.64
C LYS A 68 10.88 0.69 -5.37
N THR A 69 11.08 -0.62 -5.48
CA THR A 69 11.10 -1.58 -4.37
C THR A 69 12.00 -1.14 -3.22
N PRO A 70 13.28 -0.71 -3.42
CA PRO A 70 14.13 -0.36 -2.29
C PRO A 70 13.59 0.82 -1.48
N HIS A 71 13.03 1.83 -2.16
CA HIS A 71 12.42 2.99 -1.52
C HIS A 71 11.11 2.63 -0.81
N LEU A 72 10.29 1.77 -1.43
CA LEU A 72 9.04 1.30 -0.85
C LEU A 72 9.28 0.41 0.38
N LYS A 73 10.34 -0.39 0.39
CA LYS A 73 10.78 -1.16 1.58
C LYS A 73 11.16 -0.25 2.74
N VAL A 74 11.88 0.85 2.48
CA VAL A 74 12.17 1.85 3.53
C VAL A 74 10.89 2.44 4.09
N MET A 75 9.94 2.85 3.25
CA MET A 75 8.64 3.36 3.71
C MET A 75 7.85 2.30 4.50
N PHE A 76 7.91 1.04 4.08
CA PHE A 76 7.25 -0.06 4.78
C PHE A 76 7.83 -0.23 6.19
N SER A 77 9.17 -0.28 6.32
CA SER A 77 9.82 -0.38 7.63
C SER A 77 9.59 0.84 8.51
N LEU A 78 9.55 2.05 7.92
CA LEU A 78 9.17 3.26 8.66
C LEU A 78 7.74 3.19 9.16
N SER A 79 6.80 2.67 8.36
CA SER A 79 5.41 2.44 8.80
C SER A 79 5.34 1.50 10.00
N GLU A 80 6.04 0.37 9.96
CA GLU A 80 6.09 -0.57 11.09
C GLU A 80 6.69 0.07 12.34
N LEU A 81 7.75 0.87 12.18
CA LEU A 81 8.35 1.63 13.28
C LEU A 81 7.34 2.60 13.91
N MET A 82 6.50 3.26 13.11
CA MET A 82 5.51 4.21 13.65
C MET A 82 4.41 3.50 14.45
N ILE A 83 3.99 2.30 14.05
CA ILE A 83 3.07 1.47 14.84
C ILE A 83 3.66 1.17 16.22
N HIS A 84 4.94 0.79 16.27
CA HIS A 84 5.63 0.54 17.54
C HIS A 84 5.77 1.80 18.39
N ARG A 85 6.14 2.93 17.77
CA ARG A 85 6.29 4.20 18.50
C ARG A 85 4.98 4.67 19.12
N GLU A 86 3.86 4.57 18.42
CA GLU A 86 2.57 4.95 18.98
C GLU A 86 2.21 4.10 20.21
N ALA A 87 2.44 2.79 20.15
CA ALA A 87 2.23 1.90 21.29
C ALA A 87 3.12 2.29 22.49
N GLU A 88 4.41 2.57 22.26
CA GLU A 88 5.35 3.02 23.29
C GLU A 88 4.98 4.39 23.89
N VAL A 89 4.46 5.30 23.06
CA VAL A 89 3.96 6.61 23.47
C VAL A 89 2.75 6.45 24.40
N GLY A 90 1.80 5.58 24.05
CA GLY A 90 0.63 5.25 24.87
C GLY A 90 1.01 4.67 26.23
N GLU A 91 1.94 3.70 26.26
CA GLU A 91 2.42 3.12 27.52
C GLU A 91 3.09 4.15 28.44
N ARG A 92 3.90 5.05 27.87
CA ARG A 92 4.54 6.13 28.65
C ARG A 92 3.53 7.09 29.26
N LEU A 93 2.45 7.42 28.57
CA LEU A 93 1.38 8.25 29.13
C LEU A 93 0.68 7.54 30.28
N SER A 94 0.28 6.28 30.09
CA SER A 94 -0.35 5.50 31.15
C SER A 94 0.53 5.42 32.40
N GLN A 95 1.86 5.25 32.23
CA GLN A 95 2.80 5.27 33.35
C GLN A 95 2.92 6.66 34.01
N ALA A 96 2.93 7.74 33.22
CA ALA A 96 2.97 9.10 33.74
C ALA A 96 1.68 9.45 34.51
N GLU A 97 0.52 8.99 34.04
CA GLU A 97 -0.78 9.13 34.69
C GLU A 97 -0.82 8.38 36.02
N VAL A 98 -0.38 7.11 36.05
CA VAL A 98 -0.29 6.32 37.29
C VAL A 98 0.66 6.97 38.31
N LYS A 99 1.80 7.50 37.88
CA LYS A 99 2.74 8.23 38.76
C LYS A 99 2.14 9.54 39.27
N ALA A 100 1.38 10.25 38.44
CA ALA A 100 0.69 11.47 38.85
C ALA A 100 -0.43 11.20 39.86
N LEU A 101 -1.15 10.09 39.71
CA LEU A 101 -2.25 9.67 40.60
C LEU A 101 -1.79 9.00 41.91
N SER A 102 -0.55 8.47 41.95
CA SER A 102 0.02 7.80 43.13
C SER A 102 0.74 8.73 44.11
N GLY A 103 0.94 10.00 43.74
CA GLY A 103 1.39 11.05 44.66
C GLY A 103 0.22 11.79 45.32
N GLU A 104 0.41 12.30 46.54
CA GLU A 104 -0.52 13.22 47.22
C GLU A 104 -0.72 14.51 46.39
N TYR A 105 -1.57 14.50 45.36
CA TYR A 105 -1.89 15.71 44.60
C TYR A 105 -3.34 15.79 44.17
N ARG A 106 -3.92 16.97 44.37
CA ARG A 106 -5.33 17.27 44.15
C ARG A 106 -5.59 17.55 42.66
N PRO A 107 -6.68 17.02 42.07
CA PRO A 107 -6.96 17.07 40.63
C PRO A 107 -7.01 18.47 40.00
N PHE A 108 -7.11 19.53 40.80
CA PHE A 108 -7.16 20.92 40.31
C PHE A 108 -5.80 21.55 39.96
N ALA A 109 -4.67 20.96 40.39
CA ALA A 109 -3.35 21.57 40.23
C ALA A 109 -2.46 20.88 39.16
N LEU A 110 -2.89 19.75 38.60
CA LEU A 110 -2.20 19.07 37.48
C LEU A 110 -2.08 19.98 36.25
N SER A 111 -3.06 20.85 36.00
CA SER A 111 -3.07 21.72 34.82
C SER A 111 -2.09 22.90 34.87
N GLN A 112 -1.46 23.21 36.01
CA GLN A 112 -0.61 24.41 36.18
C GLN A 112 0.88 24.16 36.38
N SER A 113 1.33 22.90 36.50
CA SER A 113 2.76 22.59 36.61
C SER A 113 3.44 22.70 35.24
N PRO A 114 4.45 23.57 35.05
CA PRO A 114 5.17 23.68 33.77
C PRO A 114 5.86 22.39 33.34
N ALA A 115 6.30 21.57 34.31
CA ALA A 115 6.93 20.28 34.03
C ALA A 115 5.91 19.24 33.52
N TYR A 116 4.70 19.22 34.09
CA TYR A 116 3.62 18.36 33.61
C TYR A 116 3.13 18.79 32.23
N GLN A 117 2.87 20.08 32.02
CA GLN A 117 2.47 20.61 30.71
C GLN A 117 3.50 20.29 29.62
N LYS A 118 4.81 20.40 29.92
CA LYS A 118 5.88 20.05 28.97
C LYS A 118 5.91 18.55 28.64
N ALA A 119 5.74 17.69 29.65
CA ALA A 119 5.69 16.24 29.44
C ALA A 119 4.43 15.83 28.64
N TRP A 120 3.30 16.44 28.95
CA TRP A 120 2.03 16.26 28.27
C TRP A 120 2.07 16.71 26.80
N GLN A 121 2.64 17.89 26.52
CA GLN A 121 2.84 18.35 25.14
C GLN A 121 3.78 17.44 24.37
N ALA A 122 4.92 17.05 24.96
CA ALA A 122 5.88 16.17 24.29
C ALA A 122 5.26 14.80 23.95
N HIS A 123 4.36 14.28 24.80
CA HIS A 123 3.60 13.08 24.50
C HIS A 123 2.71 13.27 23.27
N PHE A 124 1.90 14.32 23.23
CA PHE A 124 1.02 14.58 22.08
C PHE A 124 1.78 14.87 20.79
N ASP A 125 2.91 15.59 20.86
CA ASP A 125 3.75 15.85 19.69
C ASP A 125 4.31 14.53 19.11
N GLU A 126 4.70 13.60 19.97
CA GLU A 126 5.25 12.30 19.56
C GLU A 126 4.16 11.35 19.04
N GLU A 127 2.99 11.33 19.68
CA GLU A 127 1.80 10.60 19.20
C GLU A 127 1.37 11.11 17.83
N ALA A 128 1.23 12.43 17.67
CA ALA A 128 0.85 13.05 16.41
C ALA A 128 1.88 12.78 15.30
N ALA A 129 3.17 12.78 15.63
CA ALA A 129 4.22 12.44 14.67
C ALA A 129 4.18 10.96 14.25
N ALA A 130 3.98 10.04 15.21
CA ALA A 130 3.84 8.62 14.93
C ALA A 130 2.61 8.36 14.04
N GLN A 131 1.48 8.97 14.39
CA GLN A 131 0.25 8.86 13.60
C GLN A 131 0.43 9.41 12.18
N ALA A 132 1.02 10.59 12.04
CA ALA A 132 1.25 11.17 10.71
C ALA A 132 2.10 10.23 9.84
N GLY A 133 3.08 9.54 10.43
CA GLY A 133 3.85 8.53 9.73
C GLY A 133 3.05 7.28 9.36
N ARG A 134 2.17 6.77 10.25
CA ARG A 134 1.24 5.67 9.96
C ARG A 134 0.23 6.01 8.85
N ASP A 135 -0.09 7.28 8.67
CA ASP A 135 -0.96 7.71 7.59
C ASP A 135 -0.18 7.84 6.27
N VAL A 136 0.99 8.51 6.31
CA VAL A 136 1.74 8.90 5.11
C VAL A 136 2.44 7.71 4.45
N TYR A 137 3.17 6.88 5.20
CA TYR A 137 4.01 5.83 4.59
C TYR A 137 3.18 4.74 3.89
N PRO A 138 2.14 4.16 4.52
CA PRO A 138 1.21 3.26 3.84
C PRO A 138 0.51 3.87 2.64
N ALA A 139 0.07 5.13 2.76
CA ALA A 139 -0.57 5.84 1.66
C ALA A 139 0.34 5.93 0.43
N CYS A 140 1.62 6.28 0.61
CA CYS A 140 2.59 6.30 -0.48
C CYS A 140 2.75 4.92 -1.15
N ILE A 141 2.84 3.85 -0.37
CA ILE A 141 2.99 2.48 -0.90
C ILE A 141 1.74 2.08 -1.70
N VAL A 142 0.54 2.29 -1.13
CA VAL A 142 -0.74 1.98 -1.80
C VAL A 142 -0.91 2.79 -3.08
N LEU A 143 -0.55 4.08 -3.08
CA LEU A 143 -0.62 4.92 -4.27
C LEU A 143 0.29 4.40 -5.39
N MET A 144 1.52 3.99 -5.06
CA MET A 144 2.45 3.42 -6.03
C MET A 144 1.96 2.07 -6.55
N ALA A 145 1.44 1.21 -5.68
CA ALA A 145 0.86 -0.07 -6.06
C ALA A 145 -0.38 0.10 -6.96
N SER A 146 -1.27 1.02 -6.61
CA SER A 146 -2.46 1.39 -7.40
C SER A 146 -2.06 1.93 -8.77
N TYR A 147 -1.04 2.79 -8.84
CA TYR A 147 -0.52 3.32 -10.10
C TYR A 147 0.05 2.20 -10.98
N ALA A 148 0.92 1.36 -10.42
CA ALA A 148 1.59 0.27 -11.14
C ALA A 148 0.56 -0.70 -11.75
N LEU A 149 -0.43 -1.15 -10.95
CA LEU A 149 -1.47 -2.06 -11.45
C LEU A 149 -2.45 -1.37 -12.41
N SER A 150 -2.74 -0.07 -12.24
CA SER A 150 -3.59 0.66 -13.20
C SER A 150 -2.91 0.81 -14.54
N ARG A 151 -1.59 1.10 -14.55
CA ARG A 151 -0.80 1.15 -15.78
C ARG A 151 -0.77 -0.21 -16.47
N PHE A 152 -0.46 -1.28 -15.71
CA PHE A 152 -0.51 -2.65 -16.20
C PHE A 152 -1.87 -3.01 -16.83
N ARG A 153 -2.97 -2.68 -16.15
CA ARG A 153 -4.34 -2.90 -16.63
C ARG A 153 -4.58 -2.24 -17.99
N ASP A 154 -4.11 -1.00 -18.13
CA ASP A 154 -4.32 -0.20 -19.33
C ASP A 154 -3.40 -0.66 -20.47
N ASP A 155 -2.19 -1.15 -20.17
CA ASP A 155 -1.25 -1.73 -21.15
C ASP A 155 -1.76 -3.06 -21.73
N ILE A 156 -2.39 -3.90 -20.90
CA ILE A 156 -2.92 -5.20 -21.32
C ILE A 156 -4.38 -5.14 -21.81
N GLU A 157 -5.00 -3.96 -21.79
CA GLU A 157 -6.42 -3.77 -22.13
C GLU A 157 -7.35 -4.71 -21.33
N CYS A 158 -7.05 -4.91 -20.05
CA CYS A 158 -7.75 -5.86 -19.18
C CYS A 158 -9.25 -5.55 -19.11
N SER A 159 -10.08 -6.59 -19.28
CA SER A 159 -11.52 -6.44 -19.13
C SER A 159 -11.89 -6.09 -17.68
N LYS A 160 -13.00 -5.36 -17.50
CA LYS A 160 -13.54 -5.05 -16.17
C LYS A 160 -13.87 -6.32 -15.36
N ASN A 161 -14.25 -7.40 -16.03
CA ASN A 161 -14.59 -8.65 -15.35
C ASN A 161 -13.33 -9.35 -14.83
N ASP A 162 -12.29 -9.45 -15.65
CA ASP A 162 -11.04 -10.10 -15.22
C ASP A 162 -10.40 -9.32 -14.07
N TRP A 163 -10.41 -7.98 -14.14
CA TRP A 163 -9.92 -7.12 -13.05
C TRP A 163 -10.56 -7.42 -11.69
N LYS A 164 -11.85 -7.75 -11.68
CA LYS A 164 -12.63 -8.00 -10.46
C LYS A 164 -12.55 -9.44 -9.96
N THR A 165 -12.28 -10.39 -10.85
CA THR A 165 -12.50 -11.82 -10.58
C THR A 165 -11.24 -12.67 -10.62
N LYS A 166 -10.13 -12.15 -11.17
CA LYS A 166 -8.84 -12.86 -11.24
C LYS A 166 -7.95 -12.55 -10.04
N GLY A 167 -7.01 -13.45 -9.78
CA GLY A 167 -6.02 -13.33 -8.72
C GLY A 167 -6.55 -13.71 -7.34
N PRO A 168 -5.70 -13.54 -6.32
CA PRO A 168 -6.11 -13.68 -4.94
C PRO A 168 -7.22 -12.67 -4.62
N THR A 169 -8.23 -13.14 -3.89
CA THR A 169 -9.37 -12.33 -3.45
C THR A 169 -9.47 -12.32 -1.94
N PHE A 170 -9.88 -11.17 -1.40
CA PHE A 170 -10.10 -10.97 0.03
C PHE A 170 -11.49 -10.37 0.21
N GLY A 171 -12.36 -11.06 0.95
CA GLY A 171 -13.77 -10.66 1.04
C GLY A 171 -14.48 -10.62 -0.32
N GLY A 172 -14.06 -11.45 -1.28
CA GLY A 172 -14.59 -11.45 -2.64
C GLY A 172 -14.16 -10.28 -3.53
N ARG A 173 -13.16 -9.50 -3.09
CA ARG A 173 -12.57 -8.39 -3.85
C ARG A 173 -11.16 -8.72 -4.31
N SER A 174 -10.83 -8.39 -5.55
CA SER A 174 -9.48 -8.62 -6.08
C SER A 174 -8.46 -7.64 -5.49
N VAL A 175 -7.17 -8.00 -5.56
CA VAL A 175 -6.06 -7.11 -5.16
C VAL A 175 -6.13 -5.75 -5.87
N GLY A 176 -6.44 -5.74 -7.17
CA GLY A 176 -6.59 -4.52 -7.95
C GLY A 176 -7.74 -3.63 -7.47
N GLU A 177 -8.90 -4.22 -7.14
CA GLU A 177 -10.02 -3.47 -6.56
C GLU A 177 -9.66 -2.85 -5.21
N ILE A 178 -9.03 -3.62 -4.32
CA ILE A 178 -8.67 -3.20 -2.97
C ILE A 178 -7.68 -2.03 -3.01
N LEU A 179 -6.60 -2.15 -3.79
CA LEU A 179 -5.59 -1.09 -3.92
C LEU A 179 -6.16 0.19 -4.54
N VAL A 180 -7.03 0.08 -5.54
CA VAL A 180 -7.68 1.26 -6.15
C VAL A 180 -8.64 1.92 -5.17
N ALA A 181 -9.46 1.15 -4.45
CA ALA A 181 -10.40 1.68 -3.46
C ALA A 181 -9.65 2.41 -2.32
N SER A 182 -8.56 1.82 -1.85
CA SER A 182 -7.68 2.40 -0.85
C SER A 182 -7.03 3.70 -1.35
N ALA A 183 -6.41 3.66 -2.53
CA ALA A 183 -5.80 4.83 -3.14
C ALA A 183 -6.79 5.99 -3.38
N ASN A 184 -8.04 5.70 -3.74
CA ASN A 184 -9.08 6.72 -3.88
C ASN A 184 -9.41 7.39 -2.54
N GLY A 185 -9.41 6.63 -1.45
CA GLY A 185 -9.61 7.18 -0.11
C GLY A 185 -8.50 8.14 0.31
N VAL A 186 -7.25 7.84 -0.06
CA VAL A 186 -6.10 8.73 0.17
C VAL A 186 -6.18 10.00 -0.69
N ARG A 187 -6.31 9.85 -2.02
CA ARG A 187 -6.29 10.99 -2.96
C ARG A 187 -7.37 12.03 -2.66
N HIS A 188 -8.49 11.57 -2.12
CA HIS A 188 -9.69 12.37 -1.90
C HIS A 188 -10.08 12.42 -0.42
N GLN A 189 -9.12 12.26 0.52
CA GLN A 189 -9.40 12.18 1.95
C GLN A 189 -10.24 13.37 2.45
N ASP A 190 -9.86 14.58 2.08
CA ASP A 190 -10.60 15.81 2.43
C ASP A 190 -12.04 15.80 1.89
N GLU A 191 -12.22 15.34 0.65
CA GLU A 191 -13.54 15.26 0.03
C GLU A 191 -14.39 14.19 0.69
N TRP A 192 -13.81 13.03 1.02
CA TRP A 192 -14.49 11.93 1.71
C TRP A 192 -14.93 12.32 3.12
N PHE A 193 -14.17 13.20 3.78
CA PHE A 193 -14.52 13.76 5.09
C PHE A 193 -15.64 14.79 5.01
N LYS A 194 -15.68 15.60 3.95
CA LYS A 194 -16.68 16.69 3.81
C LYS A 194 -18.00 16.23 3.17
N THR A 195 -18.00 15.12 2.44
CA THR A 195 -19.15 14.71 1.61
C THR A 195 -20.13 13.81 2.37
N HIS A 196 -21.30 14.36 2.70
CA HIS A 196 -22.39 13.63 3.37
C HIS A 196 -23.74 13.92 2.69
N PRO A 197 -24.43 12.91 2.11
CA PRO A 197 -24.02 11.50 2.01
C PRO A 197 -22.87 11.28 1.00
N PRO A 198 -22.12 10.16 1.09
CA PRO A 198 -21.02 9.87 0.15
C PRO A 198 -21.50 9.80 -1.31
N THR A 199 -20.64 10.16 -2.26
CA THR A 199 -20.93 9.96 -3.69
C THR A 199 -20.97 8.45 -4.03
N PRO A 200 -21.60 8.05 -5.15
CA PRO A 200 -21.63 6.64 -5.56
C PRO A 200 -20.24 5.99 -5.69
N GLN A 201 -19.24 6.75 -6.14
CA GLN A 201 -17.85 6.28 -6.27
C GLN A 201 -17.17 6.12 -4.91
N GLN A 202 -17.41 7.06 -3.98
CA GLN A 202 -16.94 6.97 -2.60
C GLN A 202 -17.58 5.76 -1.90
N GLN A 203 -18.90 5.57 -2.07
CA GLN A 203 -19.62 4.43 -1.52
C GLN A 203 -19.10 3.10 -2.05
N LEU A 204 -18.84 2.99 -3.37
CA LEU A 204 -18.26 1.79 -3.96
C LEU A 204 -16.88 1.48 -3.38
N SER A 205 -16.02 2.48 -3.26
CA SER A 205 -14.66 2.30 -2.68
C SER A 205 -14.75 1.88 -1.21
N ARG A 206 -15.63 2.51 -0.42
CA ARG A 206 -15.90 2.12 0.97
C ARG A 206 -16.43 0.69 1.07
N GLN A 207 -17.31 0.28 0.15
CA GLN A 207 -17.84 -1.09 0.11
C GLN A 207 -16.73 -2.09 -0.18
N VAL A 208 -15.87 -1.86 -1.17
CA VAL A 208 -14.73 -2.73 -1.46
C VAL A 208 -13.83 -2.91 -0.22
N LEU A 209 -13.50 -1.81 0.47
CA LEU A 209 -12.69 -1.88 1.68
C LEU A 209 -13.42 -2.57 2.84
N THR A 210 -14.73 -2.39 2.97
CA THR A 210 -15.56 -3.03 4.00
C THR A 210 -15.67 -4.54 3.76
N ASP A 211 -15.87 -4.95 2.51
CA ASP A 211 -15.94 -6.36 2.12
C ASP A 211 -14.60 -7.05 2.42
N ALA A 212 -13.48 -6.41 2.06
CA ALA A 212 -12.14 -6.99 2.21
C ALA A 212 -11.60 -6.97 3.65
N LEU A 213 -11.84 -5.91 4.42
CA LEU A 213 -11.23 -5.67 5.74
C LEU A 213 -12.24 -5.76 6.90
N GLY A 214 -13.52 -6.00 6.61
CA GLY A 214 -14.60 -5.85 7.57
C GLY A 214 -15.03 -4.40 7.80
N ALA A 215 -16.18 -4.24 8.45
CA ALA A 215 -16.72 -2.93 8.81
C ALA A 215 -15.82 -2.25 9.85
N GLN A 216 -15.60 -0.95 9.66
CA GLN A 216 -14.97 -0.12 10.70
C GLN A 216 -15.91 -0.02 11.91
N GLY A 217 -15.34 -0.18 13.10
CA GLY A 217 -16.08 0.02 14.34
C GLY A 217 -16.50 1.49 14.50
N PRO A 218 -17.48 1.79 15.38
CA PRO A 218 -17.94 3.16 15.62
C PRO A 218 -16.88 4.09 16.22
N HIS A 219 -15.73 3.56 16.65
CA HIS A 219 -14.66 4.30 17.33
C HIS A 219 -13.44 4.60 16.45
N THR A 220 -13.37 4.10 15.22
CA THR A 220 -12.31 4.47 14.27
C THR A 220 -12.59 5.88 13.77
N SER A 221 -11.81 6.87 14.20
CA SER A 221 -12.04 8.25 13.77
C SER A 221 -11.80 8.37 12.27
N LEU A 222 -12.76 9.01 11.59
CA LEU A 222 -12.74 9.25 10.14
C LEU A 222 -11.50 10.06 9.69
N ALA A 223 -10.83 10.74 10.62
CA ALA A 223 -9.58 11.45 10.36
C ALA A 223 -8.40 10.49 10.09
N TYR A 224 -8.42 9.28 10.68
CA TYR A 224 -7.26 8.37 10.75
C TYR A 224 -7.24 7.27 9.70
N SER A 225 -8.10 7.30 8.68
CA SER A 225 -8.18 6.15 7.75
C SER A 225 -8.60 6.48 6.33
N GLY A 226 -8.12 7.61 5.79
CA GLY A 226 -8.23 7.89 4.35
C GLY A 226 -7.71 6.70 3.54
N GLY A 227 -8.62 5.87 3.02
CA GLY A 227 -8.26 4.67 2.27
C GLY A 227 -7.86 3.43 3.08
N ARG A 228 -7.76 3.47 4.41
CA ARG A 228 -7.36 2.31 5.25
C ARG A 228 -6.06 1.63 4.80
N CYS A 229 -5.06 2.44 4.44
CA CYS A 229 -3.88 1.95 3.74
C CYS A 229 -3.03 1.00 4.58
N GLU A 230 -2.88 1.26 5.88
CA GLU A 230 -2.17 0.34 6.78
C GLU A 230 -2.85 -1.02 6.81
N GLU A 231 -4.18 -1.07 6.97
CA GLU A 231 -4.91 -2.33 7.02
C GLU A 231 -4.89 -3.04 5.67
N VAL A 232 -4.93 -2.31 4.55
CA VAL A 232 -4.76 -2.88 3.21
C VAL A 232 -3.38 -3.49 3.03
N ILE A 233 -2.30 -2.81 3.46
CA ILE A 233 -0.95 -3.36 3.39
C ILE A 233 -0.83 -4.60 4.27
N SER A 234 -1.37 -4.55 5.50
CA SER A 234 -1.40 -5.69 6.42
C SER A 234 -2.16 -6.89 5.82
N LEU A 235 -3.31 -6.63 5.19
CA LEU A 235 -4.08 -7.65 4.48
C LEU A 235 -3.26 -8.27 3.34
N LEU A 236 -2.68 -7.44 2.46
CA LEU A 236 -2.03 -7.93 1.25
C LEU A 236 -0.63 -8.51 1.49
N ASN A 237 0.01 -8.18 2.61
CA ASN A 237 1.31 -8.74 2.97
C ASN A 237 1.25 -10.21 3.40
N GLN A 238 0.09 -10.71 3.82
CA GLN A 238 -0.12 -12.11 4.21
C GLN A 238 0.93 -12.63 5.22
N GLY A 239 1.42 -11.77 6.11
CA GLY A 239 2.46 -12.10 7.11
C GLY A 239 3.90 -12.14 6.58
N ASN A 240 4.12 -11.87 5.29
CA ASN A 240 5.45 -11.92 4.64
C ASN A 240 6.05 -10.52 4.40
N GLY A 241 5.58 -9.51 5.12
CA GLY A 241 6.05 -8.12 4.99
C GLY A 241 5.90 -7.56 3.57
N PHE A 242 6.79 -6.63 3.19
CA PHE A 242 6.74 -5.98 1.87
C PHE A 242 6.78 -6.98 0.69
N ASP A 243 7.51 -8.08 0.85
CA ASP A 243 7.63 -9.10 -0.18
C ASP A 243 6.29 -9.83 -0.40
N GLY A 244 5.48 -10.01 0.64
CA GLY A 244 4.12 -10.55 0.52
C GLY A 244 3.17 -9.63 -0.23
N LEU A 245 3.25 -8.31 0.00
CA LEU A 245 2.48 -7.32 -0.78
C LEU A 245 2.86 -7.39 -2.26
N THR A 246 4.16 -7.41 -2.54
CA THR A 246 4.69 -7.54 -3.91
C THR A 246 4.20 -8.84 -4.54
N GLN A 247 4.28 -9.96 -3.83
CA GLN A 247 3.79 -11.25 -4.31
C GLN A 247 2.30 -11.19 -4.66
N SER A 248 1.45 -10.68 -3.77
CA SER A 248 0.01 -10.55 -4.00
C SER A 248 -0.31 -9.74 -5.26
N MET A 249 0.43 -8.64 -5.49
CA MET A 249 0.28 -7.82 -6.70
C MET A 249 0.69 -8.58 -7.96
N PHE A 250 1.84 -9.25 -7.95
CA PHE A 250 2.36 -9.92 -9.13
C PHE A 250 1.60 -11.21 -9.48
N VAL A 251 1.10 -11.95 -8.48
CA VAL A 251 0.19 -13.08 -8.72
C VAL A 251 -1.10 -12.58 -9.38
N PHE A 252 -1.69 -11.50 -8.87
CA PHE A 252 -2.86 -10.89 -9.48
C PHE A 252 -2.61 -10.45 -10.93
N ALA A 253 -1.50 -9.75 -11.19
CA ALA A 253 -1.14 -9.31 -12.53
C ALA A 253 -0.87 -10.50 -13.48
N HIS A 254 -0.18 -11.54 -12.99
CA HIS A 254 0.11 -12.74 -13.77
C HIS A 254 -1.18 -13.48 -14.18
N GLU A 255 -2.14 -13.67 -13.26
CA GLU A 255 -3.41 -14.34 -13.60
C GLU A 255 -4.24 -13.56 -14.63
N ILE A 256 -4.22 -12.23 -14.56
CA ILE A 256 -4.83 -11.39 -15.61
C ILE A 256 -4.09 -11.60 -16.92
N ALA A 257 -2.76 -11.60 -16.91
CA ALA A 257 -1.95 -11.75 -18.10
C ALA A 257 -2.18 -13.09 -18.81
N GLU A 258 -2.17 -14.19 -18.06
CA GLU A 258 -2.52 -15.52 -18.57
C GLU A 258 -3.94 -15.56 -19.13
N SER A 259 -4.91 -14.96 -18.42
CA SER A 259 -6.28 -14.89 -18.91
C SER A 259 -6.42 -14.08 -20.20
N CYS A 260 -5.60 -13.06 -20.42
CA CYS A 260 -5.58 -12.30 -21.66
C CYS A 260 -4.95 -13.11 -22.81
N ARG A 261 -3.85 -13.83 -22.54
CA ARG A 261 -3.23 -14.73 -23.53
C ARG A 261 -4.20 -15.80 -24.04
N LEU A 262 -4.93 -16.44 -23.12
CA LEU A 262 -5.90 -17.48 -23.45
C LEU A 262 -7.08 -16.99 -24.29
N LYS A 263 -7.37 -15.68 -24.29
CA LYS A 263 -8.43 -15.09 -25.11
C LYS A 263 -7.93 -14.59 -26.47
N GLY A 264 -6.62 -14.42 -26.62
CA GLY A 264 -5.97 -13.98 -27.86
C GLY A 264 -5.58 -15.12 -28.79
N ASN A 265 -5.54 -16.36 -28.28
CA ASN A 265 -5.43 -17.60 -29.06
C ASN A 265 -6.82 -18.16 -29.39
#